data_AF-A0A8J2ZRW4-F1
#
_entry.id   AF-A0A8J2ZRW4-F1
#
_cell.length_a   1.000
_cell.length_b   1.000
_cell.length_c   1.000
_cell.angle_alpha   90.00
_cell.angle_beta   90.00
_cell.angle_gamma   90.00
#
_symmetry.space_group_name_H-M   'P 1'
#
loop_
_entity.id
_entity.type
_entity.pdbx_description
1 polymer ?
#
loop_
_entity_poly.entity_id
_entity_poly.type
_entity_poly.pdbx_seq_one_letter_code
_entity_poly.pdbx_strand_id
1 'polypeptide(L)'
;MLNKIDQQEIRYISFEDINTRGLTGARNGQSNSRKDTWGIYAYSKGVHFEEEDSNVEISRGGSHGVGKIASNAASDLHIMYFANCDENGDKHLGGTVQLIEHVYKDQCYRSTGYFTDIKYYDGKKSKFYPYENNFHSVFEKNTRGLKIIIPYLREEYDDEAEIIRSICDSIFISILRGKLEVHVNQEQITKDTLLNYVKSDKYYEQDVTQAKKVFTPLYVDTYLNEKPCEIVVRDLHKDYNFNLYFRYDEQIPKGRVAVVRIIGMKIEDFKVKGNASKPFNAVLIGSPKEDGFLKSLENESHTEISADHIKDKELKRNATRFINNLSREIASIVEEAIKNNPTDGVMNTKDILYVVETEFKKELSNSLGTVINKGKPIWLCHRCSKRKS
;
A
#
# COMPACT_ATOMS: atom_id res chain seq x y z
N MET A 1 22.37 13.78 -8.20
CA MET A 1 21.55 13.92 -9.42
C MET A 1 22.44 14.04 -10.67
N LEU A 2 23.32 15.04 -10.81
CA LEU A 2 24.22 15.18 -11.98
C LEU A 2 25.08 13.92 -12.24
N ASN A 3 25.67 13.31 -11.19
CA ASN A 3 26.52 12.12 -11.32
C ASN A 3 25.81 10.85 -11.82
N LYS A 4 24.48 10.85 -11.96
CA LYS A 4 23.71 9.69 -12.42
C LYS A 4 23.43 9.73 -13.93
N ILE A 5 23.43 10.90 -14.56
CA ILE A 5 23.06 11.05 -15.98
C ILE A 5 24.10 10.46 -16.93
N ASP A 6 25.38 10.52 -16.55
CA ASP A 6 26.50 10.07 -17.41
C ASP A 6 26.85 8.57 -17.23
N GLN A 7 26.01 7.82 -16.52
CA GLN A 7 26.24 6.39 -16.28
C GLN A 7 26.05 5.58 -17.57
N GLN A 8 26.99 4.67 -17.85
CA GLN A 8 26.88 3.72 -18.98
C GLN A 8 25.92 2.56 -18.66
N GLU A 9 25.82 2.18 -17.39
CA GLU A 9 24.93 1.14 -16.90
C GLU A 9 23.92 1.75 -15.92
N ILE A 10 22.64 1.43 -16.13
CA ILE A 10 21.52 2.01 -15.38
C ILE A 10 20.76 0.87 -14.70
N ARG A 11 20.70 0.92 -13.37
CA ARG A 11 19.79 0.05 -12.60
C ARG A 11 18.35 0.44 -12.87
N TYR A 12 17.50 -0.55 -13.05
CA TYR A 12 16.08 -0.33 -13.23
C TYR A 12 15.28 -1.47 -12.60
N ILE A 13 14.03 -1.18 -12.26
CA ILE A 13 13.00 -2.19 -12.03
C ILE A 13 11.92 -2.01 -13.08
N SER A 14 11.34 -3.12 -13.54
CA SER A 14 10.15 -3.09 -14.36
C SER A 14 9.13 -4.11 -13.89
N PHE A 15 7.86 -3.76 -13.97
CA PHE A 15 6.75 -4.66 -13.71
C PHE A 15 5.69 -4.46 -14.79
N GLU A 16 5.17 -5.56 -15.30
CA GLU A 16 4.17 -5.56 -16.35
C GLU A 16 3.01 -6.49 -16.00
N ASP A 17 1.82 -6.10 -16.45
CA ASP A 17 0.65 -6.94 -16.41
C ASP A 17 0.50 -7.69 -17.75
N ILE A 18 -0.30 -8.75 -17.79
CA ILE A 18 -0.61 -9.47 -19.03
C ILE A 18 -2.13 -9.66 -19.07
N ASN A 19 -2.72 -9.53 -20.27
CA ASN A 19 -4.16 -9.71 -20.50
C ASN A 19 -5.06 -8.66 -19.80
N THR A 20 -4.52 -7.48 -19.49
CA THR A 20 -5.34 -6.36 -19.03
C THR A 20 -5.78 -5.50 -20.21
N ARG A 21 -6.62 -4.48 -19.96
CA ARG A 21 -7.18 -3.63 -21.01
C ARG A 21 -6.12 -2.82 -21.76
N GLY A 22 -5.06 -2.41 -21.08
CA GLY A 22 -4.14 -1.36 -21.53
C GLY A 22 -4.80 0.04 -21.55
N LEU A 23 -4.04 1.02 -22.03
CA LEU A 23 -4.46 2.39 -22.29
C LEU A 23 -4.88 2.54 -23.74
N THR A 24 -6.02 3.20 -23.97
CA THR A 24 -6.62 3.40 -25.30
C THR A 24 -6.54 4.86 -25.72
N GLY A 25 -6.67 5.13 -27.02
CA GLY A 25 -6.67 6.51 -27.55
C GLY A 25 -5.30 7.15 -27.67
N ALA A 26 -4.21 6.38 -27.63
CA ALA A 26 -2.85 6.89 -27.79
C ALA A 26 -2.66 7.63 -29.14
N ARG A 27 -3.21 7.10 -30.23
CA ARG A 27 -3.24 7.75 -31.57
C ARG A 27 -3.95 9.10 -31.56
N ASN A 28 -4.89 9.30 -30.64
CA ASN A 28 -5.61 10.56 -30.49
C ASN A 28 -4.81 11.58 -29.68
N GLY A 29 -3.67 11.23 -29.08
CA GLY A 29 -2.88 12.11 -28.21
C GLY A 29 -3.68 12.63 -27.00
N GLN A 30 -3.30 13.80 -26.48
CA GLN A 30 -4.04 14.48 -25.42
C GLN A 30 -5.42 14.94 -25.92
N SER A 31 -6.47 14.22 -25.54
CA SER A 31 -7.84 14.53 -25.90
C SER A 31 -8.72 14.78 -24.67
N ASN A 32 -9.90 15.36 -24.90
CA ASN A 32 -10.92 15.53 -23.86
C ASN A 32 -11.90 14.35 -23.80
N SER A 33 -11.66 13.29 -24.59
CA SER A 33 -12.50 12.09 -24.58
C SER A 33 -12.19 11.25 -23.35
N ARG A 34 -13.23 10.89 -22.59
CA ARG A 34 -13.09 9.94 -21.48
C ARG A 34 -12.60 8.58 -21.95
N LYS A 35 -12.90 8.19 -23.20
CA LYS A 35 -12.47 6.91 -23.78
C LYS A 35 -10.97 6.86 -24.08
N ASP A 36 -10.30 8.01 -24.19
CA ASP A 36 -8.86 8.06 -24.47
C ASP A 36 -8.05 7.98 -23.17
N THR A 37 -8.02 6.78 -22.57
CA THR A 37 -7.41 6.55 -21.26
C THR A 37 -5.90 6.81 -21.23
N TRP A 38 -5.22 6.76 -22.38
CA TRP A 38 -3.80 7.16 -22.49
C TRP A 38 -3.59 8.60 -22.05
N GLY A 39 -4.33 9.56 -22.61
CA GLY A 39 -4.12 10.99 -22.33
C GLY A 39 -4.38 11.32 -20.86
N ILE A 40 -5.41 10.70 -20.27
CA ILE A 40 -5.76 10.82 -18.86
C ILE A 40 -4.61 10.28 -17.99
N TYR A 41 -4.09 9.10 -18.32
CA TYR A 41 -2.98 8.53 -17.58
C TYR A 41 -1.69 9.34 -17.78
N ALA A 42 -1.32 9.68 -19.00
CA ALA A 42 -0.03 10.28 -19.32
C ALA A 42 0.09 11.75 -18.87
N TYR A 43 -0.96 12.55 -19.04
CA TYR A 43 -0.85 14.01 -19.04
C TYR A 43 -1.72 14.72 -17.99
N SER A 44 -2.68 14.03 -17.39
CA SER A 44 -3.56 14.62 -16.37
C SER A 44 -3.03 14.34 -14.96
N LYS A 45 -2.83 15.40 -14.18
CA LYS A 45 -2.64 15.29 -12.72
C LYS A 45 -4.00 15.15 -12.04
N GLY A 46 -4.23 14.07 -11.31
CA GLY A 46 -5.41 13.88 -10.45
C GLY A 46 -6.75 13.67 -11.17
N VAL A 47 -6.73 13.34 -12.47
CA VAL A 47 -7.94 12.95 -13.21
C VAL A 47 -7.87 11.45 -13.46
N HIS A 48 -8.91 10.74 -13.07
CA HIS A 48 -9.03 9.29 -13.22
C HIS A 48 -10.08 8.95 -14.27
N PHE A 49 -9.82 7.88 -15.01
CA PHE A 49 -10.85 7.27 -15.83
C PHE A 49 -11.78 6.48 -14.90
N GLU A 50 -13.06 6.82 -14.92
CA GLU A 50 -14.15 6.07 -14.29
C GLU A 50 -14.65 5.02 -15.30
N GLU A 51 -14.70 3.74 -14.91
CA GLU A 51 -15.35 2.72 -15.75
C GLU A 51 -16.86 2.97 -15.83
N GLU A 52 -17.44 2.71 -17.00
CA GLU A 52 -18.89 2.78 -17.19
C GLU A 52 -19.62 1.66 -16.43
N ASP A 53 -18.97 0.51 -16.24
CA ASP A 53 -19.48 -0.60 -15.44
C ASP A 53 -19.13 -0.39 -13.95
N SER A 54 -20.17 -0.20 -13.13
CA SER A 54 -20.02 0.07 -11.70
C SER A 54 -19.40 -1.07 -10.92
N ASN A 55 -19.57 -2.34 -11.34
CA ASN A 55 -18.95 -3.49 -10.67
C ASN A 55 -17.44 -3.53 -10.98
N VAL A 56 -17.07 -3.21 -12.22
CA VAL A 56 -15.66 -3.11 -12.62
C VAL A 56 -15.02 -1.91 -11.92
N GLU A 57 -15.69 -0.77 -11.84
CA GLU A 57 -15.21 0.40 -11.11
C GLU A 57 -14.99 0.09 -9.63
N ILE A 58 -15.94 -0.60 -8.97
CA ILE A 58 -15.77 -1.04 -7.59
C ILE A 58 -14.48 -1.87 -7.45
N SER A 59 -14.23 -2.80 -8.37
CA SER A 59 -13.04 -3.67 -8.33
C SER A 59 -11.70 -2.97 -8.64
N ARG A 60 -11.70 -1.75 -9.20
CA ARG A 60 -10.45 -1.05 -9.55
C ARG A 60 -9.70 -0.58 -8.31
N GLY A 61 -8.41 -0.92 -8.24
CA GLY A 61 -7.50 -0.55 -7.15
C GLY A 61 -6.67 0.74 -7.38
N GLY A 62 -6.74 1.38 -8.55
CA GLY A 62 -5.95 2.59 -8.84
C GLY A 62 -6.82 3.84 -9.04
N SER A 63 -6.94 4.69 -8.01
CA SER A 63 -7.89 5.82 -8.03
C SER A 63 -7.31 7.20 -7.69
N HIS A 64 -6.05 7.33 -7.24
CA HIS A 64 -5.49 8.63 -6.79
C HIS A 64 -4.20 9.06 -7.48
N GLY A 65 -3.65 8.23 -8.37
CA GLY A 65 -2.42 8.56 -9.12
C GLY A 65 -1.14 8.49 -8.29
N VAL A 66 -1.26 8.08 -7.02
CA VAL A 66 -0.16 7.83 -6.07
C VAL A 66 0.89 6.87 -6.64
N GLY A 67 0.47 5.85 -7.38
CA GLY A 67 1.39 4.88 -8.01
C GLY A 67 2.43 5.50 -8.94
N LYS A 68 2.07 6.57 -9.69
CA LYS A 68 3.05 7.29 -10.53
C LYS A 68 4.04 8.07 -9.69
N ILE A 69 3.55 8.77 -8.67
CA ILE A 69 4.39 9.56 -7.77
C ILE A 69 5.37 8.64 -7.03
N ALA A 70 4.90 7.49 -6.55
CA ALA A 70 5.74 6.46 -5.95
C ALA A 70 6.80 5.94 -6.94
N SER A 71 6.41 5.69 -8.20
CA SER A 71 7.34 5.25 -9.25
C SER A 71 8.41 6.30 -9.55
N ASN A 72 8.03 7.58 -9.65
CA ASN A 72 8.99 8.68 -9.75
C ASN A 72 9.88 8.73 -8.49
N ALA A 73 9.33 8.62 -7.28
CA ALA A 73 10.11 8.68 -6.04
C ALA A 73 11.13 7.53 -5.90
N ALA A 74 10.89 6.38 -6.51
CA ALA A 74 11.80 5.24 -6.53
C ALA A 74 13.02 5.43 -7.46
N SER A 75 13.04 6.49 -8.27
CA SER A 75 14.17 6.87 -9.13
C SER A 75 15.03 7.97 -8.49
N ASP A 76 16.35 7.85 -8.57
CA ASP A 76 17.31 8.91 -8.20
C ASP A 76 17.14 10.18 -9.04
N LEU A 77 16.60 10.06 -10.25
CA LEU A 77 16.32 11.18 -11.15
C LEU A 77 14.85 11.57 -11.17
N HIS A 78 14.02 10.93 -10.35
CA HIS A 78 12.59 11.13 -10.32
C HIS A 78 11.88 10.87 -11.64
N ILE A 79 12.34 9.88 -12.42
CA ILE A 79 11.82 9.52 -13.74
C ILE A 79 11.12 8.16 -13.67
N MET A 80 10.02 8.01 -14.40
CA MET A 80 9.45 6.71 -14.74
C MET A 80 8.96 6.70 -16.19
N TYR A 81 8.99 5.54 -16.83
CA TYR A 81 8.39 5.28 -18.13
C TYR A 81 7.26 4.27 -18.00
N PHE A 82 6.29 4.35 -18.91
CA PHE A 82 5.28 3.30 -19.06
C PHE A 82 5.12 2.98 -20.54
N ALA A 83 5.24 1.70 -20.84
CA ALA A 83 4.95 1.14 -22.15
C ALA A 83 3.55 0.52 -22.13
N ASN A 84 2.86 0.62 -23.26
CA ASN A 84 1.50 0.12 -23.42
C ASN A 84 1.37 -0.67 -24.71
N CYS A 85 0.54 -1.69 -24.68
CA CYS A 85 -0.01 -2.34 -25.86
C CYS A 85 -1.52 -2.38 -25.71
N ASP A 86 -2.25 -1.72 -26.60
CA ASP A 86 -3.71 -1.67 -26.55
C ASP A 86 -4.37 -2.88 -27.25
N GLU A 87 -5.69 -2.89 -27.32
CA GLU A 87 -6.46 -3.97 -27.94
C GLU A 87 -6.28 -4.10 -29.45
N ASN A 88 -5.79 -3.04 -30.11
CA ASN A 88 -5.47 -3.04 -31.54
C ASN A 88 -4.01 -3.46 -31.79
N GLY A 89 -3.25 -3.76 -30.73
CA GLY A 89 -1.82 -4.06 -30.82
C GLY A 89 -0.93 -2.82 -30.94
N ASP A 90 -1.49 -1.62 -30.72
CA ASP A 90 -0.72 -0.38 -30.83
C ASP A 90 0.21 -0.20 -29.64
N LYS A 91 1.51 -0.05 -29.94
CA LYS A 91 2.56 0.06 -28.94
C LYS A 91 3.06 1.48 -28.79
N HIS A 92 2.92 2.02 -27.59
CA HIS A 92 3.30 3.40 -27.29
C HIS A 92 4.13 3.49 -26.02
N LEU A 93 5.05 4.46 -25.99
CA LEU A 93 5.88 4.77 -24.83
C LEU A 93 5.57 6.19 -24.34
N GLY A 94 5.31 6.27 -23.04
CA GLY A 94 5.16 7.52 -22.31
C GLY A 94 6.07 7.52 -21.09
N GLY A 95 6.16 8.67 -20.43
CA GLY A 95 6.96 8.80 -19.22
C GLY A 95 6.70 10.12 -18.51
N THR A 96 7.07 10.16 -17.24
CA THR A 96 6.93 11.33 -16.38
C THR A 96 8.24 11.58 -15.65
N VAL A 97 8.53 12.85 -15.40
CA VAL A 97 9.59 13.27 -14.48
C VAL A 97 9.02 14.26 -13.46
N GLN A 98 9.44 14.15 -12.21
CA GLN A 98 9.16 15.14 -11.16
C GLN A 98 10.43 15.90 -10.82
N LEU A 99 10.45 17.20 -11.10
CA LEU A 99 11.55 18.11 -10.82
C LEU A 99 11.12 19.18 -9.81
N ILE A 100 12.04 20.05 -9.41
CA ILE A 100 11.67 21.32 -8.77
C ILE A 100 11.24 22.33 -9.84
N GLU A 101 10.36 23.27 -9.49
CA GLU A 101 10.10 24.43 -10.36
C GLU A 101 11.41 25.19 -10.57
N HIS A 102 11.72 25.52 -11.82
CA HIS A 102 13.01 26.09 -12.18
C HIS A 102 12.89 27.03 -13.38
N VAL A 103 13.91 27.88 -13.53
CA VAL A 103 14.07 28.74 -14.71
C VAL A 103 15.16 28.14 -15.58
N TYR A 104 14.88 27.97 -16.87
CA TYR A 104 15.86 27.54 -17.86
C TYR A 104 15.69 28.37 -19.13
N LYS A 105 16.78 28.97 -19.62
CA LYS A 105 16.76 29.87 -20.79
C LYS A 105 15.64 30.93 -20.70
N ASP A 106 15.58 31.62 -19.57
CA ASP A 106 14.60 32.68 -19.25
C ASP A 106 13.12 32.25 -19.29
N GLN A 107 12.84 30.95 -19.25
CA GLN A 107 11.49 30.39 -19.17
C GLN A 107 11.28 29.65 -17.85
N CYS A 108 10.14 29.88 -17.21
CA CYS A 108 9.74 29.17 -15.99
C CYS A 108 9.10 27.83 -16.33
N TYR A 109 9.62 26.75 -15.76
CA TYR A 109 9.12 25.39 -15.93
C TYR A 109 8.48 24.88 -14.63
N ARG A 110 7.36 24.17 -14.79
CA ARG A 110 6.70 23.46 -13.68
C ARG A 110 7.51 22.25 -13.25
N SER A 111 7.20 21.74 -12.07
CA SER A 111 7.78 20.54 -11.47
C SER A 111 7.50 19.23 -12.19
N THR A 112 6.78 19.22 -13.32
CA THR A 112 6.45 17.96 -14.03
C THR A 112 6.73 18.07 -15.51
N GLY A 113 7.47 17.09 -16.02
CA GLY A 113 7.70 16.89 -17.45
C GLY A 113 7.10 15.57 -17.93
N TYR A 114 6.82 15.51 -19.23
CA TYR A 114 6.27 14.33 -19.89
C TYR A 114 7.19 13.90 -21.03
N PHE A 115 7.46 12.61 -21.14
CA PHE A 115 8.12 12.04 -22.31
C PHE A 115 7.07 11.90 -23.43
N THR A 116 7.03 12.90 -24.31
CA THR A 116 5.98 13.03 -25.33
C THR A 116 6.48 13.89 -26.50
N ASP A 117 5.88 13.71 -27.67
CA ASP A 117 5.99 14.63 -28.81
C ASP A 117 4.95 15.77 -28.68
N ILE A 118 5.23 16.92 -29.28
CA ILE A 118 4.35 18.10 -29.27
C ILE A 118 4.00 18.48 -30.70
N LYS A 119 2.72 18.31 -31.07
CA LYS A 119 2.20 18.77 -32.36
C LYS A 119 1.52 20.11 -32.21
N TYR A 120 1.89 21.05 -33.07
CA TYR A 120 1.32 22.40 -33.11
C TYR A 120 0.25 22.49 -34.19
N TYR A 121 -0.89 23.05 -33.82
CA TYR A 121 -2.04 23.33 -34.68
C TYR A 121 -2.27 24.85 -34.70
N ASP A 122 -2.33 25.40 -35.90
CA ASP A 122 -2.63 26.82 -36.19
C ASP A 122 -1.77 27.83 -35.39
N GLY A 123 -0.53 27.45 -35.06
CA GLY A 123 0.46 28.29 -34.37
C GLY A 123 0.12 28.69 -32.92
N LYS A 124 -1.06 28.31 -32.40
CA LYS A 124 -1.54 28.72 -31.06
C LYS A 124 -1.92 27.55 -30.16
N LYS A 125 -2.26 26.39 -30.73
CA LYS A 125 -2.64 25.20 -29.97
C LYS A 125 -1.53 24.17 -30.10
N SER A 126 -1.14 23.57 -29.00
CA SER A 126 -0.24 22.43 -28.98
C SER A 126 -0.94 21.26 -28.30
N LYS A 127 -0.55 20.05 -28.69
CA LYS A 127 -1.12 18.82 -28.16
C LYS A 127 -0.02 17.79 -27.99
N PHE A 128 -0.05 17.09 -26.86
CA PHE A 128 0.87 16.00 -26.59
C PHE A 128 0.47 14.74 -27.32
N TYR A 129 1.44 14.09 -27.95
CA TYR A 129 1.30 12.79 -28.59
C TYR A 129 2.36 11.84 -28.05
N PRO A 130 2.00 10.59 -27.71
CA PRO A 130 2.99 9.62 -27.31
C PRO A 130 3.89 9.21 -28.46
N TYR A 131 5.06 8.70 -28.13
CA TYR A 131 5.92 8.08 -29.13
C TYR A 131 5.43 6.66 -29.41
N GLU A 132 5.51 6.24 -30.67
CA GLU A 132 5.48 4.81 -30.99
C GLU A 132 6.66 4.13 -30.30
N ASN A 133 6.42 2.94 -29.74
CA ASN A 133 7.43 2.25 -28.97
C ASN A 133 8.36 1.44 -29.87
N ASN A 134 9.36 2.12 -30.44
CA ASN A 134 10.45 1.53 -31.22
C ASN A 134 11.81 1.69 -30.50
N PHE A 135 11.79 1.77 -29.17
CA PHE A 135 12.97 1.98 -28.32
C PHE A 135 13.62 0.64 -27.93
N HIS A 136 14.61 0.70 -27.02
CA HIS A 136 15.32 -0.48 -26.50
C HIS A 136 14.35 -1.52 -25.89
N SER A 137 14.73 -2.80 -25.94
CA SER A 137 13.91 -3.96 -25.53
C SER A 137 13.40 -3.87 -24.08
N VAL A 138 14.11 -3.17 -23.21
CA VAL A 138 13.67 -2.88 -21.83
C VAL A 138 12.29 -2.19 -21.79
N PHE A 139 11.97 -1.38 -22.79
CA PHE A 139 10.69 -0.68 -22.91
C PHE A 139 9.64 -1.47 -23.69
N GLU A 140 9.98 -2.62 -24.29
CA GLU A 140 9.02 -3.36 -25.09
C GLU A 140 7.84 -3.84 -24.24
N LYS A 141 6.65 -3.71 -24.83
CA LYS A 141 5.39 -4.26 -24.33
C LYS A 141 4.68 -4.98 -25.48
N ASN A 142 4.89 -6.30 -25.56
CA ASN A 142 4.41 -7.12 -26.67
C ASN A 142 3.05 -7.78 -26.41
N THR A 143 2.61 -7.82 -25.15
CA THR A 143 1.29 -8.33 -24.74
C THR A 143 0.38 -7.18 -24.34
N ARG A 144 -0.93 -7.34 -24.57
CA ARG A 144 -1.94 -6.32 -24.19
C ARG A 144 -1.83 -6.00 -22.70
N GLY A 145 -1.75 -4.70 -22.39
CA GLY A 145 -1.59 -4.20 -21.04
C GLY A 145 -0.56 -3.09 -20.91
N LEU A 146 -0.06 -2.91 -19.69
CA LEU A 146 0.85 -1.87 -19.25
C LEU A 146 2.13 -2.48 -18.67
N LYS A 147 3.24 -1.80 -18.90
CA LYS A 147 4.54 -2.06 -18.28
C LYS A 147 5.09 -0.78 -17.73
N ILE A 148 5.44 -0.76 -16.46
CA ILE A 148 6.12 0.37 -15.80
C ILE A 148 7.60 0.07 -15.73
N ILE A 149 8.43 1.08 -16.02
CA ILE A 149 9.88 0.99 -16.01
C ILE A 149 10.41 2.18 -15.20
N ILE A 150 11.17 1.90 -14.14
CA ILE A 150 11.74 2.92 -13.26
C ILE A 150 13.27 2.84 -13.40
N PRO A 151 13.89 3.71 -14.21
CA PRO A 151 15.35 3.77 -14.33
C PRO A 151 15.98 4.54 -13.16
N TYR A 152 17.28 4.36 -12.98
CA TYR A 152 18.04 4.91 -11.86
C TYR A 152 17.42 4.51 -10.51
N LEU A 153 17.05 3.23 -10.40
CA LEU A 153 16.44 2.67 -9.21
C LEU A 153 17.34 2.92 -7.99
N ARG A 154 16.75 3.44 -6.92
CA ARG A 154 17.46 3.63 -5.66
C ARG A 154 17.75 2.29 -4.99
N GLU A 155 18.87 2.23 -4.29
CA GLU A 155 19.40 0.97 -3.71
C GLU A 155 18.45 0.35 -2.69
N GLU A 156 17.73 1.18 -1.93
CA GLU A 156 16.79 0.72 -0.92
C GLU A 156 15.61 -0.10 -1.48
N TYR A 157 15.37 -0.07 -2.80
CA TYR A 157 14.30 -0.82 -3.46
C TYR A 157 14.80 -2.04 -4.24
N ASP A 158 16.11 -2.29 -4.27
CA ASP A 158 16.73 -3.41 -5.00
C ASP A 158 16.92 -4.61 -4.07
N ASP A 159 15.80 -5.12 -3.54
CA ASP A 159 15.76 -6.29 -2.66
C ASP A 159 14.65 -7.24 -3.13
N GLU A 160 15.05 -8.32 -3.80
CA GLU A 160 14.12 -9.33 -4.33
C GLU A 160 13.32 -10.01 -3.22
N ALA A 161 13.92 -10.24 -2.05
CA ALA A 161 13.22 -10.91 -0.95
C ALA A 161 12.12 -10.02 -0.36
N GLU A 162 12.40 -8.74 -0.22
CA GLU A 162 11.43 -7.72 0.18
C GLU A 162 10.31 -7.54 -0.85
N ILE A 163 10.61 -7.59 -2.15
CA ILE A 163 9.60 -7.55 -3.22
C ILE A 163 8.66 -8.76 -3.10
N ILE A 164 9.21 -9.97 -2.98
CA ILE A 164 8.43 -11.20 -2.82
C ILE A 164 7.57 -11.13 -1.55
N ARG A 165 8.13 -10.62 -0.44
CA ARG A 165 7.40 -10.41 0.81
C ARG A 165 6.25 -9.43 0.64
N SER A 166 6.48 -8.29 -0.03
CA SER A 166 5.45 -7.30 -0.32
C SER A 166 4.32 -7.88 -1.17
N ILE A 167 4.63 -8.72 -2.16
CA ILE A 167 3.62 -9.41 -2.98
C ILE A 167 2.77 -10.32 -2.09
N CYS A 168 3.40 -11.17 -1.28
CA CYS A 168 2.69 -12.07 -0.38
C CYS A 168 1.83 -11.29 0.63
N ASP A 169 2.38 -10.24 1.25
CA ASP A 169 1.68 -9.42 2.25
C ASP A 169 0.45 -8.70 1.68
N SER A 170 0.53 -8.23 0.44
CA SER A 170 -0.50 -7.41 -0.18
C SER A 170 -1.57 -8.23 -0.90
N ILE A 171 -1.25 -9.35 -1.55
CA ILE A 171 -2.17 -10.01 -2.50
C ILE A 171 -2.26 -11.55 -2.36
N PHE A 172 -1.88 -12.12 -1.21
CA PHE A 172 -1.96 -13.58 -0.97
C PHE A 172 -3.33 -14.19 -1.30
N ILE A 173 -4.44 -13.48 -1.01
CA ILE A 173 -5.79 -13.99 -1.31
C ILE A 173 -6.02 -14.13 -2.82
N SER A 174 -5.51 -13.20 -3.63
CA SER A 174 -5.65 -13.28 -5.09
C SER A 174 -4.89 -14.48 -5.65
N ILE A 175 -3.67 -14.69 -5.13
CA ILE A 175 -2.79 -15.81 -5.52
C ILE A 175 -3.39 -17.15 -5.09
N LEU A 176 -3.84 -17.29 -3.83
CA LEU A 176 -4.48 -18.52 -3.33
C LEU A 176 -5.76 -18.88 -4.08
N ARG A 177 -6.48 -17.88 -4.59
CA ARG A 177 -7.68 -18.08 -5.42
C ARG A 177 -7.36 -18.40 -6.88
N GLY A 178 -6.09 -18.39 -7.28
CA GLY A 178 -5.65 -18.58 -8.67
C GLY A 178 -6.08 -17.46 -9.61
N LYS A 179 -6.34 -16.26 -9.07
CA LYS A 179 -6.73 -15.08 -9.88
C LYS A 179 -5.53 -14.28 -10.37
N LEU A 180 -4.37 -14.47 -9.75
CA LEU A 180 -3.14 -13.76 -10.05
C LEU A 180 -1.94 -14.69 -9.85
N GLU A 181 -1.04 -14.67 -10.82
CA GLU A 181 0.28 -15.28 -10.76
C GLU A 181 1.29 -14.16 -10.89
N VAL A 182 2.35 -14.18 -10.07
CA VAL A 182 3.37 -13.14 -10.05
C VAL A 182 4.73 -13.77 -10.29
N HIS A 183 5.46 -13.24 -11.27
CA HIS A 183 6.79 -13.71 -11.63
C HIS A 183 7.79 -12.63 -11.21
N VAL A 184 8.72 -12.99 -10.34
CA VAL A 184 9.80 -12.11 -9.87
C VAL A 184 11.11 -12.73 -10.31
N ASN A 185 11.71 -12.22 -11.38
CA ASN A 185 12.90 -12.81 -12.00
C ASN A 185 12.70 -14.31 -12.30
N GLN A 186 13.37 -15.20 -11.56
CA GLN A 186 13.28 -16.66 -11.70
C GLN A 186 12.21 -17.28 -10.77
N GLU A 187 11.73 -16.51 -9.80
CA GLU A 187 10.75 -16.95 -8.80
C GLU A 187 9.33 -16.83 -9.36
N GLN A 188 8.51 -17.84 -9.09
CA GLN A 188 7.11 -17.89 -9.50
C GLN A 188 6.24 -18.00 -8.26
N ILE A 189 5.46 -16.97 -7.99
CA ILE A 189 4.52 -16.90 -6.87
C ILE A 189 3.12 -17.18 -7.43
N THR A 190 2.72 -18.43 -7.31
CA THR A 190 1.48 -18.99 -7.81
C THR A 190 0.68 -19.57 -6.66
N LYS A 191 -0.54 -20.04 -6.93
CA LYS A 191 -1.34 -20.77 -5.95
C LYS A 191 -0.58 -21.93 -5.30
N ASP A 192 0.23 -22.64 -6.10
CA ASP A 192 0.91 -23.87 -5.67
C ASP A 192 2.25 -23.59 -4.96
N THR A 193 2.87 -22.45 -5.25
CA THR A 193 4.20 -22.08 -4.71
C THR A 193 4.16 -21.05 -3.59
N LEU A 194 3.04 -20.33 -3.40
CA LEU A 194 2.93 -19.28 -2.36
C LEU A 194 3.34 -19.78 -0.97
N LEU A 195 2.94 -21.00 -0.60
CA LEU A 195 3.27 -21.58 0.70
C LEU A 195 4.77 -21.75 0.92
N ASN A 196 5.56 -21.95 -0.14
CA ASN A 196 7.01 -22.09 -0.03
C ASN A 196 7.66 -20.78 0.42
N TYR A 197 7.11 -19.63 0.03
CA TYR A 197 7.61 -18.32 0.45
C TYR A 197 7.13 -17.98 1.86
N VAL A 198 5.83 -18.16 2.12
CA VAL A 198 5.21 -17.77 3.40
C VAL A 198 5.69 -18.62 4.58
N LYS A 199 6.02 -19.90 4.34
CA LYS A 199 6.52 -20.84 5.36
C LYS A 199 8.05 -20.92 5.43
N SER A 200 8.76 -20.03 4.75
CA SER A 200 10.22 -20.01 4.71
C SER A 200 10.77 -18.95 5.67
N ASP A 201 11.73 -19.37 6.50
CA ASP A 201 12.51 -18.51 7.41
C ASP A 201 13.30 -17.42 6.68
N LYS A 202 13.65 -17.65 5.40
CA LYS A 202 14.21 -16.63 4.50
C LYS A 202 13.36 -15.36 4.39
N TYR A 203 12.02 -15.48 4.41
CA TYR A 203 11.11 -14.35 4.15
C TYR A 203 10.35 -13.90 5.40
N TYR A 204 10.04 -14.83 6.30
CA TYR A 204 9.18 -14.59 7.44
C TYR A 204 9.68 -15.29 8.70
N GLU A 205 9.51 -14.61 9.84
CA GLU A 205 9.59 -15.26 11.15
C GLU A 205 8.48 -16.32 11.27
N GLN A 206 8.89 -17.55 11.63
CA GLN A 206 8.00 -18.72 11.69
C GLN A 206 7.54 -19.02 13.13
N ASP A 207 8.21 -18.46 14.14
CA ASP A 207 7.76 -18.54 15.53
C ASP A 207 6.54 -17.64 15.74
N VAL A 208 5.37 -18.26 15.92
CA VAL A 208 4.09 -17.59 16.19
C VAL A 208 4.19 -16.63 17.39
N THR A 209 5.01 -16.96 18.40
CA THR A 209 5.19 -16.12 19.59
C THR A 209 5.92 -14.80 19.30
N GLN A 210 6.57 -14.69 18.15
CA GLN A 210 7.25 -13.47 17.67
C GLN A 210 6.42 -12.67 16.66
N ALA A 211 5.23 -13.13 16.28
CA ALA A 211 4.34 -12.47 15.32
C ALA A 211 3.75 -11.15 15.87
N LYS A 212 4.56 -10.09 15.90
CA LYS A 212 4.20 -8.77 16.48
C LYS A 212 3.90 -7.70 15.43
N LYS A 213 4.48 -7.83 14.25
CA LYS A 213 4.45 -6.81 13.19
C LYS A 213 4.01 -7.35 11.83
N VAL A 214 4.43 -8.56 11.49
CA VAL A 214 4.09 -9.22 10.22
C VAL A 214 3.20 -10.42 10.55
N PHE A 215 2.07 -10.52 9.87
CA PHE A 215 1.00 -11.47 10.19
C PHE A 215 0.64 -12.36 8.99
N THR A 216 1.27 -12.16 7.83
CA THR A 216 0.95 -12.87 6.58
C THR A 216 0.99 -14.39 6.71
N PRO A 217 1.99 -15.02 7.36
CA PRO A 217 1.94 -16.46 7.62
C PRO A 217 0.68 -16.90 8.38
N LEU A 218 0.32 -16.16 9.44
CA LEU A 218 -0.90 -16.43 10.19
C LEU A 218 -2.15 -16.25 9.34
N TYR A 219 -2.24 -15.20 8.52
CA TYR A 219 -3.39 -14.97 7.64
C TYR A 219 -3.57 -16.06 6.60
N VAL A 220 -2.48 -16.52 5.99
CA VAL A 220 -2.51 -17.62 5.02
C VAL A 220 -2.97 -18.90 5.69
N ASP A 221 -2.42 -19.26 6.85
CA ASP A 221 -2.85 -20.44 7.59
C ASP A 221 -4.30 -20.34 8.06
N THR A 222 -4.74 -19.18 8.58
CA THR A 222 -6.13 -18.95 8.97
C THR A 222 -7.08 -19.07 7.79
N TYR A 223 -6.75 -18.50 6.64
CA TYR A 223 -7.61 -18.58 5.45
C TYR A 223 -7.74 -20.00 4.90
N LEU A 224 -6.67 -20.80 4.96
CA LEU A 224 -6.65 -22.16 4.42
C LEU A 224 -7.31 -23.19 5.34
N ASN A 225 -7.22 -23.00 6.65
CA ASN A 225 -7.64 -24.03 7.62
C ASN A 225 -8.97 -23.72 8.32
N GLU A 226 -9.37 -22.45 8.39
CA GLU A 226 -10.63 -22.08 9.04
C GLU A 226 -11.80 -22.03 8.06
N LYS A 227 -13.00 -22.35 8.55
CA LYS A 227 -14.23 -22.11 7.79
C LYS A 227 -14.71 -20.68 8.03
N PRO A 228 -15.21 -19.98 7.00
CA PRO A 228 -15.74 -18.64 7.19
C PRO A 228 -17.01 -18.68 8.05
N CYS A 229 -17.13 -17.77 9.01
CA CYS A 229 -18.38 -17.39 9.62
C CYS A 229 -18.88 -16.07 9.01
N GLU A 230 -20.19 -15.97 8.80
CA GLU A 230 -20.80 -14.73 8.31
C GLU A 230 -21.01 -13.76 9.48
N ILE A 231 -20.54 -12.53 9.32
CA ILE A 231 -20.77 -11.44 10.27
C ILE A 231 -21.52 -10.30 9.59
N VAL A 232 -22.40 -9.64 10.35
CA VAL A 232 -23.19 -8.51 9.87
C VAL A 232 -22.69 -7.24 10.54
N VAL A 233 -22.21 -6.29 9.73
CA VAL A 233 -21.76 -4.98 10.21
C VAL A 233 -22.70 -3.91 9.71
N ARG A 234 -23.29 -3.16 10.63
CA ARG A 234 -24.27 -2.12 10.31
C ARG A 234 -23.66 -0.73 10.25
N ASP A 235 -23.99 0.05 9.23
CA ASP A 235 -23.70 1.50 9.19
C ASP A 235 -24.90 2.32 9.72
N LEU A 236 -25.05 3.60 9.35
CA LEU A 236 -26.22 4.40 9.73
C LEU A 236 -27.52 3.92 9.06
N HIS A 237 -27.44 3.27 7.90
CA HIS A 237 -28.56 3.07 6.98
C HIS A 237 -28.81 1.60 6.62
N LYS A 238 -27.78 0.76 6.54
CA LYS A 238 -27.85 -0.60 6.01
C LYS A 238 -26.85 -1.55 6.68
N ASP A 239 -27.11 -2.83 6.43
CA ASP A 239 -26.30 -3.95 6.88
C ASP A 239 -25.37 -4.42 5.75
N TYR A 240 -24.19 -4.88 6.15
CA TYR A 240 -23.12 -5.38 5.30
C TYR A 240 -22.66 -6.75 5.79
N ASN A 241 -22.58 -7.71 4.88
CA ASN A 241 -22.25 -9.09 5.21
C ASN A 241 -20.81 -9.42 4.82
N PHE A 242 -20.04 -9.92 5.78
CA PHE A 242 -18.64 -10.31 5.58
C PHE A 242 -18.41 -11.77 5.95
N ASN A 243 -17.53 -12.42 5.22
CA ASN A 243 -16.96 -13.70 5.62
C ASN A 243 -15.73 -13.43 6.49
N LEU A 244 -15.77 -13.90 7.73
CA LEU A 244 -14.66 -13.85 8.68
C LEU A 244 -14.09 -15.26 8.86
N TYR A 245 -12.82 -15.43 8.50
CA TYR A 245 -12.02 -16.60 8.87
C TYR A 245 -11.36 -16.25 10.19
N PHE A 246 -11.63 -17.00 11.26
CA PHE A 246 -11.20 -16.64 12.61
C PHE A 246 -10.47 -17.81 13.26
N ARG A 247 -9.29 -17.54 13.81
CA ARG A 247 -8.48 -18.50 14.58
C ARG A 247 -8.15 -17.89 15.94
N TYR A 248 -8.40 -18.66 16.99
CA TYR A 248 -7.89 -18.37 18.34
C TYR A 248 -6.68 -19.26 18.61
N ASP A 249 -5.59 -18.68 19.11
CA ASP A 249 -4.36 -19.42 19.43
C ASP A 249 -3.54 -18.63 20.45
N GLU A 250 -3.43 -19.16 21.67
CA GLU A 250 -2.78 -18.53 22.83
C GLU A 250 -1.32 -18.12 22.59
N GLN A 251 -0.65 -18.73 21.61
CA GLN A 251 0.72 -18.39 21.23
C GLN A 251 0.81 -17.03 20.51
N ILE A 252 -0.30 -16.56 19.91
CA ILE A 252 -0.33 -15.31 19.15
C ILE A 252 -0.22 -14.11 20.12
N PRO A 253 0.84 -13.29 20.04
CA PRO A 253 1.07 -12.21 21.00
C PRO A 253 0.22 -10.96 20.72
N LYS A 254 -0.27 -10.79 19.48
CA LYS A 254 -0.97 -9.60 19.01
C LYS A 254 -2.08 -9.97 18.03
N GLY A 255 -3.33 -9.75 18.44
CA GLY A 255 -4.49 -10.06 17.61
C GLY A 255 -4.73 -9.07 16.47
N ARG A 256 -4.90 -9.57 15.26
CA ARG A 256 -5.13 -8.76 14.05
C ARG A 256 -6.15 -9.38 13.11
N VAL A 257 -6.73 -8.53 12.28
CA VAL A 257 -7.65 -8.91 11.20
C VAL A 257 -7.10 -8.38 9.89
N ALA A 258 -6.77 -9.24 8.94
CA ALA A 258 -6.52 -8.80 7.57
C ALA A 258 -7.86 -8.38 6.94
N VAL A 259 -8.02 -7.09 6.65
CA VAL A 259 -9.18 -6.60 5.88
C VAL A 259 -8.81 -6.67 4.40
N VAL A 260 -9.53 -7.49 3.63
CA VAL A 260 -9.16 -7.78 2.25
C VAL A 260 -10.31 -7.42 1.29
N ARG A 261 -9.93 -6.74 0.20
CA ARG A 261 -10.80 -6.47 -0.95
C ARG A 261 -11.15 -7.75 -1.70
N ILE A 262 -12.25 -7.76 -2.42
CA ILE A 262 -12.73 -8.91 -3.22
C ILE A 262 -11.74 -9.32 -4.31
N ILE A 263 -10.95 -8.35 -4.82
CA ILE A 263 -9.86 -8.57 -5.76
C ILE A 263 -8.65 -9.28 -5.12
N GLY A 264 -8.66 -9.46 -3.81
CA GLY A 264 -7.62 -10.17 -3.05
C GLY A 264 -6.51 -9.28 -2.50
N MET A 265 -6.65 -7.95 -2.58
CA MET A 265 -5.72 -6.99 -1.98
C MET A 265 -6.03 -6.78 -0.49
N LYS A 266 -5.04 -6.98 0.38
CA LYS A 266 -5.10 -6.62 1.79
C LYS A 266 -4.99 -5.10 1.93
N ILE A 267 -5.97 -4.49 2.59
CA ILE A 267 -5.97 -3.06 2.92
C ILE A 267 -5.06 -2.84 4.13
N GLU A 268 -5.32 -3.54 5.24
CA GLU A 268 -4.59 -3.32 6.48
C GLU A 268 -4.60 -4.53 7.41
N ASP A 269 -3.72 -4.45 8.42
CA ASP A 269 -3.72 -5.31 9.61
C ASP A 269 -4.58 -4.66 10.71
N PHE A 270 -5.89 -4.76 10.57
CA PHE A 270 -6.87 -4.04 11.39
C PHE A 270 -6.78 -4.43 12.87
N LYS A 271 -6.77 -3.40 13.72
CA LYS A 271 -6.70 -3.54 15.18
C LYS A 271 -8.09 -3.43 15.77
N VAL A 272 -8.61 -4.55 16.28
CA VAL A 272 -9.85 -4.57 17.05
C VAL A 272 -9.65 -3.79 18.35
N LYS A 273 -10.47 -2.77 18.57
CA LYS A 273 -10.41 -1.88 19.73
C LYS A 273 -10.50 -2.69 21.03
N GLY A 274 -9.56 -2.45 21.94
CA GLY A 274 -9.46 -3.18 23.22
C GLY A 274 -8.96 -4.63 23.11
N ASN A 275 -8.79 -5.17 21.91
CA ASN A 275 -8.46 -6.58 21.68
C ASN A 275 -7.14 -6.80 20.92
N ALA A 276 -6.39 -5.75 20.60
CA ALA A 276 -5.15 -5.83 19.82
C ALA A 276 -4.00 -6.67 20.45
N SER A 277 -4.11 -7.03 21.74
CA SER A 277 -3.19 -7.92 22.46
C SER A 277 -3.83 -9.26 22.84
N LYS A 278 -5.02 -9.56 22.32
CA LYS A 278 -5.66 -10.86 22.51
C LYS A 278 -5.13 -11.88 21.50
N PRO A 279 -5.10 -13.18 21.85
CA PRO A 279 -4.45 -14.21 21.06
C PRO A 279 -5.36 -14.75 19.93
N PHE A 280 -5.53 -13.95 18.88
CA PHE A 280 -6.34 -14.35 17.72
C PHE A 280 -5.72 -13.88 16.40
N ASN A 281 -6.14 -14.50 15.30
CA ASN A 281 -5.85 -14.03 13.95
C ASN A 281 -7.10 -14.18 13.09
N ALA A 282 -7.34 -13.24 12.19
CA ALA A 282 -8.50 -13.33 11.31
C ALA A 282 -8.27 -12.74 9.93
N VAL A 283 -9.09 -13.17 8.97
CA VAL A 283 -9.16 -12.63 7.61
C VAL A 283 -10.61 -12.28 7.32
N LEU A 284 -10.88 -11.02 6.99
CA LEU A 284 -12.19 -10.48 6.68
C LEU A 284 -12.32 -10.20 5.19
N ILE A 285 -13.34 -10.77 4.54
CA ILE A 285 -13.58 -10.60 3.11
C ILE A 285 -15.06 -10.24 2.87
N GLY A 286 -15.30 -9.11 2.21
CA GLY A 286 -16.63 -8.66 1.82
C GLY A 286 -17.14 -9.28 0.52
N SER A 287 -18.45 -9.26 0.31
CA SER A 287 -19.07 -9.49 -1.01
C SER A 287 -18.92 -8.24 -1.90
N PRO A 288 -19.31 -8.26 -3.20
CA PRO A 288 -19.13 -7.10 -4.10
C PRO A 288 -19.71 -5.78 -3.58
N LYS A 289 -20.86 -5.84 -2.87
CA LYS A 289 -21.50 -4.65 -2.29
C LYS A 289 -20.65 -4.07 -1.15
N GLU A 290 -20.13 -4.94 -0.28
CA GLU A 290 -19.27 -4.57 0.85
C GLU A 290 -17.92 -4.07 0.37
N ASP A 291 -17.39 -4.64 -0.70
CA ASP A 291 -16.14 -4.23 -1.32
C ASP A 291 -16.17 -2.76 -1.78
N GLY A 292 -17.27 -2.36 -2.42
CA GLY A 292 -17.47 -0.97 -2.82
C GLY A 292 -17.54 -0.01 -1.63
N PHE A 293 -18.07 -0.46 -0.49
CA PHE A 293 -18.07 0.36 0.72
C PHE A 293 -16.69 0.42 1.37
N LEU A 294 -15.97 -0.71 1.47
CA LEU A 294 -14.57 -0.72 1.93
C LEU A 294 -13.69 0.21 1.09
N LYS A 295 -13.83 0.18 -0.25
CA LYS A 295 -13.15 1.10 -1.17
C LYS A 295 -13.37 2.56 -0.80
N SER A 296 -14.58 2.92 -0.39
CA SER A 296 -14.90 4.31 -0.02
C SER A 296 -14.29 4.75 1.33
N LEU A 297 -13.78 3.81 2.12
CA LEU A 297 -13.13 4.07 3.40
C LEU A 297 -11.60 4.01 3.32
N GLU A 298 -11.04 3.57 2.20
CA GLU A 298 -9.59 3.46 2.02
C GLU A 298 -8.94 4.84 1.92
N ASN A 299 -7.77 4.98 2.53
CA ASN A 299 -6.91 6.13 2.23
C ASN A 299 -6.33 6.04 0.80
N GLU A 300 -5.68 7.13 0.34
CA GLU A 300 -5.15 7.21 -1.03
C GLU A 300 -4.05 6.17 -1.34
N SER A 301 -3.42 5.64 -0.29
CA SER A 301 -2.39 4.60 -0.39
C SER A 301 -2.95 3.18 -0.33
N HIS A 302 -4.25 3.02 -0.08
CA HIS A 302 -4.93 1.73 0.10
C HIS A 302 -4.35 0.89 1.26
N THR A 303 -3.90 1.55 2.33
CA THR A 303 -3.22 0.89 3.48
C THR A 303 -3.99 0.93 4.80
N GLU A 304 -5.15 1.60 4.83
CA GLU A 304 -5.99 1.71 6.03
C GLU A 304 -7.44 2.04 5.65
N ILE A 305 -8.40 1.55 6.43
CA ILE A 305 -9.78 2.06 6.42
C ILE A 305 -9.90 3.17 7.48
N SER A 306 -10.29 4.37 7.04
CA SER A 306 -10.41 5.53 7.93
C SER A 306 -11.52 6.47 7.48
N ALA A 307 -12.06 7.21 8.45
CA ALA A 307 -13.00 8.30 8.18
C ALA A 307 -12.31 9.67 8.07
N ASP A 308 -10.97 9.73 8.23
CA ASP A 308 -10.26 11.00 8.42
C ASP A 308 -10.15 11.83 7.15
N HIS A 309 -9.93 11.19 6.00
CA HIS A 309 -9.86 11.84 4.70
C HIS A 309 -11.24 12.28 4.18
N ILE A 310 -12.34 11.79 4.78
CA ILE A 310 -13.72 12.10 4.36
C ILE A 310 -14.11 13.51 4.83
N LYS A 311 -14.37 14.41 3.88
CA LYS A 311 -14.73 15.82 4.17
C LYS A 311 -16.20 16.00 4.54
N ASP A 312 -17.09 15.23 3.93
CA ASP A 312 -18.52 15.31 4.21
C ASP A 312 -18.82 14.80 5.63
N LYS A 313 -19.58 15.59 6.41
CA LYS A 313 -19.82 15.29 7.82
C LYS A 313 -20.69 14.06 8.02
N GLU A 314 -21.68 13.84 7.17
CA GLU A 314 -22.59 12.71 7.29
C GLU A 314 -21.89 11.42 6.90
N LEU A 315 -21.17 11.42 5.77
CA LEU A 315 -20.35 10.29 5.34
C LEU A 315 -19.26 9.96 6.36
N LYS A 316 -18.57 10.96 6.92
CA LYS A 316 -17.57 10.76 7.97
C LYS A 316 -18.17 10.10 9.22
N ARG A 317 -19.37 10.55 9.64
CA ARG A 317 -20.11 9.93 10.75
C ARG A 317 -20.50 8.50 10.43
N ASN A 318 -20.96 8.23 9.19
CA ASN A 318 -21.33 6.90 8.73
C ASN A 318 -20.14 5.93 8.77
N ALA A 319 -19.01 6.34 8.17
CA ALA A 319 -17.75 5.61 8.17
C ALA A 319 -17.27 5.30 9.60
N THR A 320 -17.28 6.31 10.48
CA THR A 320 -16.89 6.14 11.88
C THR A 320 -17.80 5.13 12.60
N ARG A 321 -19.12 5.18 12.36
CA ARG A 321 -20.06 4.21 12.95
C ARG A 321 -19.77 2.80 12.46
N PHE A 322 -19.56 2.63 11.16
CA PHE A 322 -19.25 1.32 10.57
C PHE A 322 -17.97 0.73 11.16
N ILE A 323 -16.86 1.48 11.18
CA ILE A 323 -15.57 1.00 11.70
C ILE A 323 -15.68 0.59 13.18
N ASN A 324 -16.40 1.38 13.99
CA ASN A 324 -16.64 1.04 15.39
C ASN A 324 -17.50 -0.22 15.54
N ASN A 325 -18.51 -0.39 14.69
CA ASN A 325 -19.35 -1.58 14.71
C ASN A 325 -18.58 -2.82 14.25
N LEU A 326 -17.76 -2.72 13.20
CA LEU A 326 -16.86 -3.80 12.77
C LEU A 326 -15.98 -4.26 13.93
N SER A 327 -15.35 -3.31 14.64
CA SER A 327 -14.56 -3.64 15.82
C SER A 327 -15.38 -4.28 16.94
N ARG A 328 -16.66 -3.92 17.11
CA ARG A 328 -17.51 -4.50 18.14
C ARG A 328 -17.91 -5.95 17.81
N GLU A 329 -18.32 -6.20 16.58
CA GLU A 329 -18.72 -7.55 16.14
C GLU A 329 -17.56 -8.53 16.26
N ILE A 330 -16.36 -8.14 15.81
CA ILE A 330 -15.18 -9.01 15.94
C ILE A 330 -14.76 -9.16 17.41
N ALA A 331 -14.89 -8.12 18.24
CA ALA A 331 -14.61 -8.23 19.67
C ALA A 331 -15.53 -9.25 20.36
N SER A 332 -16.81 -9.32 19.99
CA SER A 332 -17.74 -10.33 20.52
C SER A 332 -17.27 -11.76 20.21
N ILE A 333 -16.79 -11.99 19.00
CA ILE A 333 -16.25 -13.30 18.56
C ILE A 333 -14.98 -13.64 19.35
N VAL A 334 -14.10 -12.67 19.57
CA VAL A 334 -12.88 -12.85 20.39
C VAL A 334 -13.25 -13.21 21.83
N GLU A 335 -14.23 -12.52 22.42
CA GLU A 335 -14.69 -12.80 23.79
C GLU A 335 -15.31 -14.19 23.93
N GLU A 336 -16.10 -14.62 22.95
CA GLU A 336 -16.67 -15.97 22.91
C GLU A 336 -15.58 -17.05 22.79
N ALA A 337 -14.60 -16.83 21.90
CA ALA A 337 -13.47 -17.74 21.74
C ALA A 337 -12.64 -17.88 23.03
N ILE A 338 -12.41 -16.79 23.77
CA ILE A 338 -11.73 -16.81 25.06
C ILE A 338 -12.56 -17.56 26.13
N LYS A 339 -13.88 -17.36 26.17
CA LYS A 339 -14.75 -18.06 27.12
C LYS A 339 -14.75 -19.57 26.88
N ASN A 340 -14.68 -19.99 25.62
CA ASN A 340 -14.65 -21.40 25.22
C ASN A 340 -13.26 -22.04 25.36
N ASN A 341 -12.21 -21.22 25.53
CA ASN A 341 -10.84 -21.65 25.79
C ASN A 341 -10.31 -20.97 27.06
N PRO A 342 -10.84 -21.34 28.25
CA PRO A 342 -10.37 -20.77 29.50
C PRO A 342 -8.88 -21.08 29.68
N THR A 343 -8.07 -20.03 29.82
CA THR A 343 -6.62 -20.15 30.02
C THR A 343 -6.32 -20.79 31.38
N ASP A 344 -5.35 -21.71 31.43
CA ASP A 344 -4.84 -22.35 32.67
C ASP A 344 -4.03 -21.37 33.57
N GLY A 345 -4.32 -20.07 33.51
CA GLY A 345 -3.76 -19.06 34.41
C GLY A 345 -2.33 -18.61 34.11
N VAL A 346 -1.67 -19.12 33.06
CA VAL A 346 -0.32 -18.68 32.68
C VAL A 346 -0.38 -17.56 31.64
N MET A 347 -0.64 -16.33 32.07
CA MET A 347 -0.46 -15.14 31.23
C MET A 347 1.03 -14.88 31.00
N ASN A 348 1.43 -14.58 29.77
CA ASN A 348 2.76 -14.09 29.44
C ASN A 348 2.92 -12.65 29.99
N THR A 349 3.35 -12.55 31.26
CA THR A 349 3.40 -11.32 32.05
C THR A 349 4.42 -10.29 31.57
N LYS A 350 5.29 -10.61 30.61
CA LYS A 350 6.31 -9.70 30.09
C LYS A 350 5.72 -8.45 29.45
N ASP A 351 4.65 -8.60 28.69
CA ASP A 351 3.96 -7.46 28.05
C ASP A 351 3.17 -6.62 29.06
N ILE A 352 2.62 -7.25 30.11
CA ILE A 352 1.94 -6.56 31.21
C ILE A 352 2.94 -5.75 32.04
N LEU A 353 4.10 -6.34 32.37
CA LEU A 353 5.20 -5.67 33.06
C LEU A 353 5.65 -4.41 32.31
N TYR A 354 5.76 -4.47 30.98
CA TYR A 354 6.12 -3.31 30.18
C TYR A 354 5.06 -2.20 30.23
N VAL A 355 3.77 -2.54 30.18
CA VAL A 355 2.66 -1.57 30.29
C VAL A 355 2.65 -0.94 31.68
N VAL A 356 2.78 -1.75 32.74
CA VAL A 356 2.85 -1.26 34.12
C VAL A 356 4.06 -0.35 34.30
N GLU A 357 5.24 -0.70 33.77
CA GLU A 357 6.42 0.16 33.84
C GLU A 357 6.24 1.48 33.09
N THR A 358 5.56 1.48 31.94
CA THR A 358 5.34 2.71 31.16
C THR A 358 4.27 3.60 31.77
N GLU A 359 3.19 3.03 32.32
CA GLU A 359 2.20 3.76 33.11
C GLU A 359 2.82 4.32 34.38
N PHE A 360 3.60 3.52 35.11
CA PHE A 360 4.30 3.96 36.32
C PHE A 360 5.33 5.07 36.02
N LYS A 361 6.06 4.99 34.89
CA LYS A 361 6.95 6.07 34.43
C LYS A 361 6.18 7.35 34.08
N LYS A 362 5.00 7.24 33.46
CA LYS A 362 4.13 8.39 33.16
C LYS A 362 3.54 9.00 34.43
N GLU A 363 3.10 8.18 35.38
CA GLU A 363 2.60 8.64 36.67
C GLU A 363 3.72 9.30 37.48
N LEU A 364 4.92 8.73 37.49
CA LEU A 364 6.11 9.36 38.07
C LEU A 364 6.42 10.69 37.40
N SER A 365 6.41 10.79 36.07
CA SER A 365 6.66 12.06 35.38
C SER A 365 5.58 13.10 35.65
N ASN A 366 4.33 12.67 35.83
CA ASN A 366 3.21 13.56 36.17
C ASN A 366 3.24 13.97 37.65
N SER A 367 3.74 13.12 38.55
CA SER A 367 3.93 13.42 39.98
C SER A 367 5.17 14.28 40.25
N LEU A 368 6.21 14.15 39.41
CA LEU A 368 7.39 15.00 39.39
C LEU A 368 7.06 16.25 38.58
N GLY A 369 6.14 17.06 39.12
CA GLY A 369 5.80 18.36 38.56
C GLY A 369 7.07 19.19 38.33
N THR A 370 7.08 19.96 37.25
CA THR A 370 8.15 20.87 36.84
C THR A 370 8.62 21.75 38.01
N VAL A 371 9.72 21.35 38.68
CA VAL A 371 10.37 22.21 39.66
C VAL A 371 11.14 23.29 38.88
N ILE A 372 10.45 24.40 38.63
CA ILE A 372 11.09 25.65 38.17
C ILE A 372 11.87 26.18 39.38
N ASN A 373 13.16 25.85 39.44
CA ASN A 373 14.04 26.41 40.46
C ASN A 373 14.50 27.82 40.01
N LYS A 374 13.84 28.87 40.50
CA LYS A 374 14.32 30.26 40.38
C LYS A 374 15.49 30.46 41.35
N GLY A 375 16.73 30.28 40.87
CA GLY A 375 17.92 30.59 41.66
C GLY A 375 19.23 30.55 40.85
N LYS A 376 19.68 31.73 40.41
CA LYS A 376 21.01 32.20 39.93
C LYS A 376 21.91 31.27 39.07
N PRO A 377 22.51 31.79 37.97
CA PRO A 377 23.44 31.02 37.14
C PRO A 377 24.80 30.89 37.84
N ILE A 378 25.22 29.65 38.09
CA ILE A 378 26.59 29.34 38.48
C ILE A 378 27.39 29.14 37.19
N TRP A 379 28.25 30.11 36.89
CA TRP A 379 29.27 30.01 35.86
C TRP A 379 30.33 28.97 36.29
N LEU A 380 30.37 27.83 35.62
CA LEU A 380 31.49 26.88 35.73
C LEU A 380 32.59 27.30 34.75
N CYS A 381 33.54 28.06 35.28
CA CYS A 381 34.79 28.46 34.65
C CYS A 381 35.64 27.23 34.29
N HIS A 382 35.82 26.95 33.00
CA HIS A 382 36.86 26.03 32.52
C HIS A 382 38.23 26.70 32.60
N ARG A 383 38.98 26.47 33.68
CA ARG A 383 40.44 26.65 33.68
C ARG A 383 41.13 25.31 33.43
N CYS A 384 41.60 25.18 32.20
CA CYS A 384 42.69 24.31 31.83
C CYS A 384 43.98 24.77 32.55
N SER A 385 44.70 23.89 33.25
CA SER A 385 46.16 23.75 33.07
C SER A 385 46.79 22.66 33.96
N LYS A 386 47.58 21.81 33.27
CA LYS A 386 48.87 21.19 33.63
C LYS A 386 48.84 20.01 34.64
N ARG A 387 49.11 18.79 34.16
CA ARG A 387 50.42 18.17 33.77
C ARG A 387 51.26 17.74 34.97
N LYS A 388 51.51 16.42 35.02
CA LYS A 388 52.77 15.66 35.25
C LYS A 388 52.32 14.23 35.60
N SER A 389 52.82 13.15 35.03
CA SER A 389 54.07 12.86 34.30
C SER A 389 53.84 11.65 33.41
#